data_AF-A0AAD0ALS3-F1
#
_entry.id   AF-A0AAD0ALS3-F1
#
_cell.length_a   1.000
_cell.length_b   1.000
_cell.length_c   1.000
_cell.angle_alpha   90.00
_cell.angle_beta   90.00
_cell.angle_gamma   90.00
#
_symmetry.space_group_name_H-M   'P 1'
#
loop_
_entity.id
_entity.type
_entity.pdbx_description
1 polymer ?
#
loop_
_entity_poly.entity_id
_entity_poly.type
_entity_poly.pdbx_seq_one_letter_code
_entity_poly.pdbx_strand_id
1 'polypeptide(L)' 'MEKTIKINMPFDKWCKLQKDFERINNLLPENQRLDFEEYKFCSNWGRLSFDLHGIEIGAFKKLREPEFYNQKGD' A
#
# COMPACT_ATOMS: atom_id res chain seq x y z
N MET A 1 0.37 24.34 -10.09
CA MET A 1 0.42 24.22 -8.62
C MET A 1 0.68 22.76 -8.30
N GLU A 2 1.88 22.42 -7.81
CA GLU A 2 2.12 21.10 -7.24
C GLU A 2 1.23 20.95 -6.00
N LYS A 3 0.28 20.02 -6.06
CA LYS A 3 -0.49 19.65 -4.87
C LYS A 3 0.45 18.90 -3.94
N THR A 4 0.89 19.53 -2.86
CA THR A 4 1.64 18.85 -1.81
C THR A 4 0.72 17.83 -1.13
N ILE A 5 0.93 16.54 -1.41
CA ILE A 5 0.19 15.47 -0.73
C ILE A 5 0.78 15.33 0.67
N LYS A 6 0.00 15.69 1.69
CA LYS A 6 0.40 15.48 3.08
C LYS A 6 0.17 14.01 3.46
N ILE A 7 1.24 13.24 3.42
CA ILE A 7 1.26 11.84 3.83
C ILE A 7 1.29 11.83 5.36
N ASN A 8 0.22 11.39 6.04
CA ASN A 8 0.24 11.23 7.51
C ASN A 8 0.71 9.82 7.93
N MET A 9 1.39 9.08 7.05
CA MET A 9 2.03 7.82 7.37
C MET A 9 3.43 8.09 7.97
N PRO A 10 3.74 7.57 9.16
CA PRO A 10 5.09 7.62 9.70
C PRO A 10 6.10 6.94 8.75
N PHE A 11 7.29 7.53 8.60
CA PHE A 11 8.30 7.05 7.65
C PHE A 11 8.74 5.59 7.91
N ASP A 12 8.82 5.16 9.17
CA ASP A 12 9.12 3.76 9.54
C ASP A 12 8.06 2.79 9.01
N LYS A 13 6.79 3.18 9.04
CA LYS A 13 5.66 2.39 8.50
C LYS A 13 5.68 2.37 6.99
N TRP A 14 6.05 3.48 6.36
CA TRP A 14 6.24 3.55 4.92
C TRP A 14 7.34 2.61 4.44
N CYS A 15 8.52 2.65 5.08
CA CYS A 15 9.61 1.73 4.77
C CYS A 15 9.24 0.26 5.02
N LYS A 16 8.44 -0.02 6.06
CA LYS A 16 7.93 -1.38 6.31
C LYS A 16 7.04 -1.85 5.16
N LEU A 17 6.09 -1.01 4.72
CA LEU A 17 5.21 -1.36 3.61
C LEU A 17 5.99 -1.62 2.33
N GLN A 18 6.97 -0.78 2.00
CA GLN A 18 7.84 -1.00 0.84
C GLN A 18 8.45 -2.41 0.85
N LYS A 19 9.00 -2.83 2.00
CA LYS A 19 9.55 -4.19 2.19
C LYS A 19 8.50 -5.29 2.11
N ASP A 20 7.30 -5.05 2.63
CA ASP A 20 6.18 -6.01 2.54
C ASP A 20 5.78 -6.22 1.07
N PHE A 21 5.69 -5.16 0.26
CA PHE A 21 5.43 -5.25 -1.18
C PHE A 21 6.52 -6.01 -1.92
N GLU A 22 7.80 -5.69 -1.68
CA GLU A 22 8.94 -6.41 -2.28
C GLU A 22 8.88 -7.91 -1.94
N ARG A 23 8.67 -8.24 -0.66
CA ARG A 23 8.55 -9.63 -0.18
C ARG A 23 7.42 -10.36 -0.89
N ILE A 24 6.23 -9.77 -0.97
CA ILE A 24 5.06 -10.40 -1.59
C ILE A 24 5.24 -10.54 -3.11
N ASN A 25 5.79 -9.54 -3.78
CA ASN A 25 6.05 -9.59 -5.23
C ASN A 25 7.08 -10.65 -5.65
N ASN A 26 7.94 -11.08 -4.71
CA ASN A 26 8.84 -12.21 -4.92
C ASN A 26 8.14 -13.57 -4.79
N LEU A 27 6.98 -13.62 -4.13
CA LEU A 27 6.16 -14.83 -3.99
C LEU A 27 5.10 -14.94 -5.08
N LEU A 28 4.64 -13.81 -5.61
CA LEU A 28 3.61 -13.77 -6.64
C LEU A 28 4.17 -13.99 -8.05
N PRO A 29 3.39 -14.63 -8.94
CA PRO A 29 3.66 -14.60 -10.38
C PRO A 29 3.77 -13.17 -10.90
N GLU A 30 4.58 -12.95 -11.94
CA GLU A 30 4.87 -11.62 -12.47
C GLU A 30 3.61 -10.83 -12.88
N ASN A 31 2.60 -11.50 -13.44
CA ASN A 31 1.32 -10.92 -13.83
C ASN A 31 0.38 -10.61 -12.65
N GLN A 32 0.77 -10.96 -11.43
CA GLN A 32 0.00 -10.71 -10.20
C GLN A 32 0.74 -9.79 -9.23
N ARG A 33 1.92 -9.29 -9.61
CA ARG A 33 2.68 -8.36 -8.77
C ARG A 33 1.87 -7.10 -8.50
N LEU A 34 1.98 -6.65 -7.26
CA LEU A 34 1.31 -5.48 -6.72
C LEU A 34 2.20 -4.26 -6.95
N ASP A 35 1.59 -3.13 -7.34
CA ASP A 35 2.31 -1.88 -7.52
C ASP A 35 2.39 -1.11 -6.20
N PHE A 36 3.58 -0.90 -5.64
CA PHE A 36 3.73 -0.10 -4.43
C PHE A 36 3.43 1.38 -4.66
N GLU A 37 3.69 1.92 -5.86
CA GLU A 37 3.54 3.33 -6.17
C GLU A 37 2.06 3.77 -6.14
N GLU A 38 1.13 2.87 -6.46
CA GLU A 38 -0.31 3.10 -6.31
C GLU A 38 -0.73 3.24 -4.83
N TYR A 39 0.01 2.64 -3.89
CA TYR A 39 -0.38 2.54 -2.48
C TYR A 39 0.52 3.33 -1.53
N LYS A 40 1.63 3.91 -2.00
CA LYS A 40 2.62 4.60 -1.16
C LYS A 40 2.04 5.80 -0.38
N PHE A 41 0.90 6.34 -0.81
CA PHE A 41 0.20 7.45 -0.15
C PHE A 41 -1.15 7.05 0.47
N CYS A 42 -1.38 5.74 0.65
CA CYS A 42 -2.61 5.22 1.24
C CYS A 42 -2.74 5.72 2.69
N SER A 43 -3.92 6.21 3.04
CA SER A 43 -4.17 6.85 4.34
C SER A 43 -4.19 5.85 5.50
N ASN A 44 -4.60 4.61 5.22
CA ASN A 44 -4.73 3.54 6.18
C ASN A 44 -3.66 2.46 5.99
N TRP A 45 -2.44 2.75 6.47
CA TRP A 45 -1.30 1.83 6.38
C TRP A 45 -1.53 0.51 7.13
N GLY A 46 -2.28 0.54 8.23
CA GLY A 46 -2.57 -0.65 9.04
C GLY A 46 -3.43 -1.66 8.26
N ARG A 47 -4.48 -1.16 7.59
CA ARG A 47 -5.31 -1.98 6.71
C ARG A 47 -4.55 -2.49 5.51
N LEU A 48 -3.72 -1.66 4.88
CA LEU A 48 -2.86 -2.08 3.77
C LEU A 48 -1.91 -3.21 4.20
N SER A 49 -1.29 -3.08 5.37
CA SER A 49 -0.42 -4.13 5.91
C SER A 49 -1.18 -5.44 6.19
N PHE A 50 -2.43 -5.36 6.66
CA PHE A 50 -3.30 -6.53 6.85
C PHE A 50 -3.69 -7.19 5.51
N ASP A 51 -4.08 -6.39 4.52
CA ASP A 51 -4.46 -6.90 3.20
C ASP A 51 -3.24 -7.57 2.51
N LEU A 52 -2.04 -6.97 2.61
CA LEU A 52 -0.79 -7.58 2.15
C LEU A 52 -0.51 -8.93 2.83
N HIS A 53 -0.67 -9.02 4.15
CA HIS A 53 -0.53 -10.29 4.86
C HIS A 53 -1.56 -11.34 4.40
N GLY A 54 -2.79 -10.91 4.13
CA GLY A 54 -3.82 -11.80 3.58
C GLY A 54 -3.49 -12.32 2.17
N ILE A 55 -2.84 -11.51 1.32
CA ILE A 55 -2.30 -11.96 0.03
C ILE A 55 -1.19 -12.99 0.25
N GLU A 56 -0.25 -12.70 1.14
CA GLU A 56 0.88 -13.57 1.46
C GLU A 56 0.43 -14.98 1.88
N ILE A 57 -0.59 -15.08 2.73
CA ILE A 57 -1.11 -16.38 3.20
C ILE A 57 -2.15 -17.01 2.25
N GLY A 58 -2.42 -16.39 1.11
CA GLY A 58 -3.41 -16.87 0.13
C GLY A 58 -4.87 -16.69 0.52
N ALA A 59 -5.16 -15.91 1.57
CA ALA A 59 -6.53 -15.58 1.99
C ALA A 59 -7.21 -14.57 1.05
N PHE A 60 -6.42 -13.68 0.42
CA PHE A 60 -6.89 -12.71 -0.56
C PHE A 60 -6.25 -12.96 -1.93
N LYS A 61 -6.94 -12.55 -2.99
CA LYS A 61 -6.45 -12.63 -4.38
C LYS A 61 -5.96 -11.30 -4.95
N LYS A 62 -6.38 -10.18 -4.35
CA LYS A 62 -6.00 -8.82 -4.76
C LYS A 62 -6.10 -7.85 -3.58
N LEU A 63 -5.30 -6.79 -3.64
CA LEU A 63 -5.50 -5.63 -2.77
C LEU A 63 -6.82 -4.93 -3.11
N ARG A 64 -7.39 -4.25 -2.11
CA ARG A 64 -8.52 -3.34 -2.31
C ARG A 64 -8.02 -2.03 -2.90
N GLU A 65 -8.93 -1.26 -3.50
CA GLU A 65 -8.57 0.07 -3.99
C GLU A 65 -7.96 0.93 -2.88
N PRO A 66 -6.87 1.66 -3.16
CA PRO A 66 -6.22 2.50 -2.17
C PRO A 66 -7.14 3.63 -1.71
N GLU A 67 -7.39 3.68 -0.40
CA GLU A 67 -8.09 4.79 0.25
C GLU A 67 -7.07 5.92 0.46
N PHE A 68 -6.95 6.80 -0.53
CA PHE A 68 -6.18 8.03 -0.40
C PHE A 68 -6.86 8.99 0.57
N TYR A 69 -6.09 9.91 1.15
CA TYR A 69 -6.69 11.00 1.92
C TYR A 69 -7.75 11.69 1.07
N ASN A 70 -8.99 11.76 1.58
CA ASN A 70 -9.92 12.79 1.12
C ASN A 70 -9.17 14.11 1.27
N GLN A 71 -8.86 14.76 0.15
CA GLN A 71 -8.53 16.18 0.15
C GLN A 71 -9.70 16.84 0.88
N LYS A 72 -9.53 17.16 2.17
CA LYS A 72 -10.26 18.31 2.70
C LYS A 72 -9.77 19.45 1.82
N GLY A 73 -10.61 19.82 0.86
CA GLY A 73 -10.43 21.04 0.10
C GLY A 73 -10.38 22.15 1.13
N ASP A 74 -9.22 22.78 1.23
CA ASP A 74 -9.14 24.18 1.59
C ASP A 74 -9.26 24.98 0.28
#